data_AF-A0A8K0GPL7-F1
#
_entry.id   AF-A0A8K0GPL7-F1
#
_cell.length_a   1.000
_cell.length_b   1.000
_cell.length_c   1.000
_cell.angle_alpha   90.00
_cell.angle_beta   90.00
_cell.angle_gamma   90.00
#
_symmetry.space_group_name_H-M   'P 1'
#
loop_
_entity.id
_entity.type
_entity.pdbx_description
1 polymer ?
#
loop_
_entity_poly.entity_id
_entity_poly.type
_entity_poly.pdbx_seq_one_letter_code
_entity_poly.pdbx_strand_id
1 'polypeptide(L)'
;MAEAMPLSYFVVTSIVVATGLLLNFMNYFDLLNAGIWRFWEDFITVGGLSALPQVMWSTFVPYIPYSIFPGALAFFVALAAVIMARMGKLSEKGVKFVGAISGWTATLLFMWMPVSQMWTNFLNPDNIKGLSAFSMLLAMIGNGLMIPRALFIRDFMWFIGSSWASLFYGYGNIACMYWFNSISREFFLAATAILFSWIGMALWRDTVVYGYNSPLTSLKELVSGADVKSH
;
A
#
# COMPACT_ATOMS: atom_id res chain seq x y z
N MET A 1 -10.90 -6.57 -22.22
CA MET A 1 -9.45 -6.82 -22.19
C MET A 1 -8.78 -5.56 -21.69
N ALA A 2 -7.89 -5.65 -20.70
CA ALA A 2 -7.03 -4.52 -20.35
C ALA A 2 -6.03 -4.35 -21.50
N GLU A 3 -6.15 -3.27 -22.25
CA GLU A 3 -5.16 -2.92 -23.29
C GLU A 3 -3.83 -2.58 -22.62
N ALA A 4 -2.72 -2.88 -23.31
CA ALA A 4 -1.41 -2.49 -22.85
C ALA A 4 -1.34 -0.97 -22.69
N MET A 5 -0.64 -0.50 -21.66
CA MET A 5 -0.44 0.93 -21.43
C MET A 5 0.14 1.58 -22.70
N PRO A 6 -0.43 2.70 -23.18
CA PRO A 6 0.13 3.44 -24.32
C PRO A 6 1.62 3.76 -24.10
N LEU A 7 2.43 3.61 -25.15
CA LEU A 7 3.88 3.73 -25.07
C LEU A 7 4.34 5.04 -24.42
N SER A 8 3.67 6.15 -24.71
CA SER A 8 3.97 7.46 -24.12
C SER A 8 3.84 7.45 -22.59
N TYR A 9 2.75 6.90 -22.06
CA TYR A 9 2.55 6.79 -20.61
C TYR A 9 3.53 5.81 -19.97
N PHE A 10 3.83 4.71 -20.64
CA PHE A 10 4.82 3.74 -20.17
C PHE A 10 6.22 4.35 -20.06
N VAL A 11 6.65 5.09 -21.09
CA VAL A 11 7.97 5.76 -21.10
C VAL A 11 8.05 6.81 -20.00
N VAL A 12 7.05 7.68 -19.86
CA VAL A 12 7.03 8.70 -18.80
C VAL A 12 7.05 8.06 -17.41
N THR A 13 6.23 7.03 -17.18
CA THR A 13 6.20 6.30 -15.90
C THR A 13 7.55 5.65 -15.61
N SER A 14 8.16 5.02 -16.61
CA SER A 14 9.46 4.36 -16.48
C SER A 14 10.56 5.35 -16.12
N ILE A 15 10.57 6.54 -16.73
CA ILE A 15 11.51 7.61 -16.39
C ILE A 15 11.31 8.04 -14.93
N VAL A 16 10.08 8.30 -14.50
CA VAL A 16 9.79 8.70 -13.11
C VAL A 16 10.24 7.64 -12.11
N VAL A 17 9.98 6.35 -12.41
CA VAL A 17 10.41 5.23 -11.56
C VAL A 17 11.93 5.14 -11.51
N ALA A 18 12.62 5.21 -12.66
CA ALA A 18 14.07 5.15 -12.72
C ALA A 18 14.73 6.32 -11.99
N THR A 19 14.20 7.54 -12.16
CA THR A 19 14.62 8.72 -11.41
C THR A 19 14.40 8.53 -9.92
N GLY A 20 13.26 8.00 -9.50
CA GLY A 20 12.99 7.70 -8.10
C GLY A 20 13.96 6.71 -7.49
N LEU A 21 14.27 5.62 -8.19
CA LEU A 21 15.26 4.63 -7.74
C LEU A 21 16.65 5.26 -7.60
N LEU A 22 17.07 6.05 -8.59
CA LEU A 22 18.37 6.73 -8.56
C LEU A 22 18.46 7.74 -7.41
N LEU A 23 17.43 8.57 -7.23
CA LEU A 23 17.41 9.58 -6.16
C LEU A 23 17.37 8.94 -4.77
N ASN A 24 16.61 7.85 -4.59
CA ASN A 24 16.61 7.10 -3.33
C ASN A 24 17.99 6.50 -3.04
N PHE A 25 18.65 5.90 -4.06
CA PHE A 25 20.00 5.37 -3.93
C PHE A 25 21.00 6.46 -3.54
N MET A 26 21.00 7.59 -4.26
CA MET A 26 21.89 8.71 -3.96
C MET A 26 21.64 9.30 -2.56
N ASN A 27 20.38 9.41 -2.15
CA ASN A 27 20.01 9.89 -0.83
C ASN A 27 20.46 8.93 0.28
N TYR A 28 20.36 7.61 0.06
CA TYR A 28 20.83 6.61 1.02
C TYR A 28 22.34 6.69 1.27
N PHE A 29 23.13 7.08 0.26
CA PHE A 29 24.58 7.28 0.39
C PHE A 29 24.96 8.73 0.72
N ASP A 30 24.01 9.58 1.12
CA ASP A 30 24.21 11.01 1.43
C ASP A 30 24.87 11.82 0.29
N LEU A 31 24.72 11.35 -0.96
CA LEU A 31 25.26 11.99 -2.16
C LEU A 31 24.35 13.08 -2.71
N LEU A 32 23.13 13.21 -2.18
CA LEU A 32 22.09 14.08 -2.71
C LEU A 32 21.97 15.38 -1.90
N ASN A 33 21.87 16.51 -2.61
CA ASN A 33 21.60 17.78 -1.96
C ASN A 33 20.19 17.78 -1.33
N ALA A 34 20.08 18.28 -0.10
CA ALA A 34 18.81 18.34 0.64
C ALA A 34 17.70 19.08 -0.10
N GLY A 35 18.02 20.12 -0.89
CA GLY A 35 17.06 20.83 -1.72
C GLY A 35 16.50 19.97 -2.85
N ILE A 36 17.33 19.14 -3.48
CA ILE A 36 16.92 18.21 -4.55
C ILE A 36 16.04 17.10 -3.97
N TRP A 37 16.45 16.51 -2.84
CA TRP A 37 15.65 15.50 -2.14
C TRP A 37 14.27 16.04 -1.78
N ARG A 38 14.24 17.24 -1.18
CA ARG A 38 13.01 17.88 -0.75
C ARG A 38 12.07 18.22 -1.92
N PHE A 39 12.62 18.64 -3.05
CA PHE A 39 11.84 18.85 -4.27
C PHE A 39 11.24 17.54 -4.78
N TRP A 40 12.02 16.45 -4.74
CA TRP A 40 11.54 15.12 -5.12
C TRP A 40 10.41 14.63 -4.20
N GLU A 41 10.54 14.82 -2.88
CA GLU A 41 9.48 14.51 -1.91
C GLU A 41 8.19 15.28 -2.20
N ASP A 42 8.30 16.58 -2.51
CA ASP A 42 7.15 17.42 -2.89
C ASP A 42 6.50 16.91 -4.17
N PHE A 43 7.30 16.59 -5.18
CA PHE A 43 6.84 16.06 -6.46
C PHE A 43 6.06 14.75 -6.29
N ILE A 44 6.60 13.78 -5.54
CA ILE A 44 5.94 12.50 -5.29
C ILE A 44 4.71 12.67 -4.38
N THR A 45 4.73 13.62 -3.45
CA THR A 45 3.57 13.94 -2.60
C THR A 45 2.39 14.43 -3.45
N VAL A 46 2.64 15.42 -4.32
CA VAL A 46 1.60 15.95 -5.21
C VAL A 46 1.15 14.91 -6.22
N GLY A 47 2.09 14.24 -6.88
CA GLY A 47 1.80 13.21 -7.88
C GLY A 47 1.01 12.04 -7.30
N GLY A 48 1.45 11.51 -6.15
CA GLY A 48 0.76 10.42 -5.45
C GLY A 48 -0.66 10.80 -5.06
N LEU A 49 -0.84 11.93 -4.36
CA LEU A 49 -2.16 12.33 -3.86
C LEU A 49 -3.13 12.65 -5.00
N SER A 50 -2.63 13.08 -6.15
CA SER A 50 -3.44 13.26 -7.37
C SER A 50 -3.85 11.93 -7.99
N ALA A 51 -2.92 10.97 -8.05
CA ALA A 51 -3.14 9.68 -8.69
C ALA A 51 -4.12 8.81 -7.92
N LEU A 52 -4.04 8.77 -6.58
CA LEU A 52 -4.88 7.91 -5.74
C LEU A 52 -6.40 8.08 -5.99
N PRO A 53 -7.01 9.27 -5.80
CA PRO A 53 -8.44 9.45 -6.04
C PRO A 53 -8.81 9.27 -7.51
N GLN A 54 -7.89 9.58 -8.43
CA GLN A 54 -8.12 9.34 -9.85
C GLN A 54 -8.22 7.85 -10.18
N VAL A 55 -7.30 7.02 -9.66
CA VAL A 55 -7.30 5.56 -9.84
C VAL A 55 -8.54 4.95 -9.18
N MET A 56 -8.90 5.42 -7.99
CA MET A 56 -10.12 5.00 -7.30
C MET A 56 -11.38 5.27 -8.14
N TRP A 57 -11.49 6.47 -8.71
CA TRP A 57 -12.60 6.83 -9.59
C TRP A 57 -12.59 5.98 -10.87
N SER A 58 -11.46 5.92 -11.56
CA SER A 58 -11.31 5.19 -12.82
C SER A 58 -11.62 3.69 -12.70
N THR A 59 -11.47 3.09 -11.50
CA THR A 59 -11.81 1.68 -11.25
C THR A 59 -13.28 1.37 -11.53
N PHE A 60 -14.19 2.32 -11.29
CA PHE A 60 -15.63 2.10 -11.43
C PHE A 60 -16.18 2.56 -12.78
N VAL A 61 -15.36 3.08 -13.70
CA VAL A 61 -15.80 3.42 -15.06
C VAL A 61 -16.08 2.13 -15.84
N PRO A 62 -17.20 2.02 -16.61
CA PRO A 62 -18.17 3.07 -16.97
C PRO A 62 -19.41 3.16 -16.06
N TYR A 63 -19.46 2.49 -14.91
CA TYR A 63 -20.59 2.58 -13.96
C TYR A 63 -20.71 3.96 -13.32
N ILE A 64 -19.60 4.69 -13.27
CA ILE A 64 -19.57 6.12 -12.98
C ILE A 64 -19.04 6.89 -14.21
N PRO A 65 -19.40 8.17 -14.39
CA PRO A 65 -18.97 8.94 -15.53
C PRO A 65 -17.45 9.11 -15.55
N TYR A 66 -16.87 9.05 -16.75
CA TYR A 66 -15.48 9.42 -16.95
C TYR A 66 -15.27 10.87 -16.46
N SER A 67 -14.32 11.05 -15.55
CA SER A 67 -13.98 12.36 -15.01
C SER A 67 -12.53 12.38 -14.51
N ILE A 68 -11.84 13.48 -14.80
CA ILE A 68 -10.52 13.80 -14.25
C ILE A 68 -10.61 14.62 -12.96
N PHE A 69 -11.83 14.98 -12.55
CA PHE A 69 -12.08 15.90 -11.44
C PHE A 69 -11.49 15.43 -10.10
N PRO A 70 -11.61 14.15 -9.69
CA PRO A 70 -11.05 13.69 -8.42
C PRO A 70 -9.53 13.88 -8.34
N GLY A 71 -8.81 13.53 -9.42
CA GLY A 71 -7.37 13.73 -9.49
C GLY A 71 -6.98 15.19 -9.54
N ALA A 72 -7.68 16.00 -10.35
CA ALA A 72 -7.41 17.43 -10.48
C ALA A 72 -7.64 18.18 -9.15
N LEU A 73 -8.73 17.88 -8.44
CA LEU A 73 -9.01 18.48 -7.14
C LEU A 73 -7.91 18.13 -6.13
N ALA A 74 -7.53 16.86 -6.05
CA ALA A 74 -6.48 16.41 -5.14
C ALA A 74 -5.10 17.01 -5.50
N PHE A 75 -4.82 17.20 -6.79
CA PHE A 75 -3.63 17.90 -7.26
C PHE A 75 -3.54 19.33 -6.70
N PHE A 76 -4.61 20.12 -6.86
CA PHE A 76 -4.61 21.50 -6.36
C PHE A 76 -4.51 21.57 -4.84
N VAL A 77 -5.17 20.65 -4.12
CA VAL A 77 -5.07 20.56 -2.65
C VAL A 77 -3.66 20.19 -2.22
N ALA A 78 -3.05 19.18 -2.85
CA ALA A 78 -1.68 18.76 -2.54
C ALA A 78 -0.67 19.89 -2.81
N LEU A 79 -0.82 20.57 -3.95
CA LEU A 79 0.03 21.69 -4.33
C LEU A 79 -0.08 22.84 -3.32
N ALA A 80 -1.31 23.19 -2.92
CA ALA A 80 -1.54 24.21 -1.90
C ALA A 80 -0.91 23.82 -0.55
N ALA A 81 -1.08 22.56 -0.12
CA ALA A 81 -0.50 22.05 1.12
C ALA A 81 1.04 22.11 1.12
N VAL A 82 1.67 21.67 0.03
CA VAL A 82 3.13 21.75 -0.16
C VAL A 82 3.59 23.21 -0.15
N ILE A 83 2.95 24.10 -0.91
CA ILE A 83 3.33 25.53 -0.94
C ILE A 83 3.22 26.14 0.46
N MET A 84 2.14 25.89 1.20
CA MET A 84 1.99 26.39 2.56
C MET A 84 3.06 25.83 3.51
N ALA A 85 3.44 24.55 3.36
CA ALA A 85 4.53 23.95 4.12
C ALA A 85 5.87 24.65 3.84
N ARG A 86 6.15 24.97 2.56
CA ARG A 86 7.39 25.64 2.14
C ARG A 86 7.44 27.12 2.49
N MET A 87 6.29 27.79 2.56
CA MET A 87 6.18 29.17 3.04
C MET A 87 6.26 29.30 4.57
N GLY A 88 6.39 28.19 5.31
CA GLY A 88 6.38 28.21 6.78
C GLY A 88 5.03 28.59 7.39
N LYS A 89 3.93 28.46 6.63
CA LYS A 89 2.57 28.77 7.10
C LYS A 89 1.93 27.62 7.88
N LEU A 90 2.50 26.42 7.80
CA LEU A 90 2.04 25.26 8.57
C LEU A 90 2.81 25.13 9.88
N SER A 91 2.14 24.62 10.90
CA SER A 91 2.78 24.20 12.14
C SER A 91 3.75 23.04 11.89
N GLU A 92 4.67 22.76 12.83
CA GLU A 92 5.60 21.63 12.71
C GLU A 92 4.88 20.29 12.50
N LYS A 93 3.75 20.09 13.21
CA LYS A 93 2.86 18.93 13.00
C LYS A 93 2.30 18.89 11.58
N GLY A 94 1.91 20.04 11.03
CA GLY A 94 1.42 20.15 9.65
C GLY A 94 2.49 19.81 8.61
N VAL A 95 3.73 20.27 8.82
CA VAL A 95 4.85 19.92 7.94
C VAL A 95 5.16 18.42 7.99
N LYS A 96 5.20 17.83 9.20
CA LYS A 96 5.37 16.38 9.39
C LYS A 96 4.24 15.59 8.71
N PHE A 97 3.00 16.06 8.84
CA PHE A 97 1.85 15.44 8.18
C PHE A 97 1.99 15.47 6.66
N VAL A 98 2.33 16.62 6.06
CA VAL A 98 2.56 16.74 4.61
C VAL A 98 3.67 15.80 4.15
N GLY A 99 4.77 15.70 4.90
CA GLY A 99 5.86 14.76 4.60
C GLY A 99 5.41 13.29 4.61
N ALA A 100 4.47 12.93 5.50
CA ALA A 100 3.94 11.56 5.59
C ALA A 100 2.95 11.20 4.47
N ILE A 101 2.39 12.19 3.74
CA ILE A 101 1.38 11.94 2.69
C ILE A 101 1.94 11.03 1.60
N SER A 102 3.19 11.22 1.18
CA SER A 102 3.79 10.40 0.11
C SER A 102 3.81 8.91 0.47
N GLY A 103 4.28 8.57 1.68
CA GLY A 103 4.31 7.19 2.19
C GLY A 103 2.91 6.59 2.34
N TRP A 104 1.96 7.35 2.90
CA TRP A 104 0.58 6.91 3.02
C TRP A 104 -0.07 6.71 1.67
N THR A 105 0.20 7.58 0.71
CA THR A 105 -0.37 7.46 -0.64
C THR A 105 0.14 6.22 -1.35
N ALA A 106 1.45 5.93 -1.24
CA ALA A 106 2.01 4.69 -1.76
C ALA A 106 1.33 3.46 -1.14
N THR A 107 1.11 3.47 0.18
CA THR A 107 0.42 2.40 0.90
C THR A 107 -1.04 2.25 0.44
N LEU A 108 -1.77 3.35 0.29
CA LEU A 108 -3.17 3.33 -0.13
C LEU A 108 -3.32 2.90 -1.60
N LEU A 109 -2.43 3.34 -2.50
CA LEU A 109 -2.38 2.86 -3.88
C LEU A 109 -2.13 1.35 -3.92
N PHE A 110 -1.21 0.87 -3.08
CA PHE A 110 -0.93 -0.56 -2.94
C PHE A 110 -2.14 -1.33 -2.42
N MET A 111 -2.85 -0.79 -1.43
CA MET A 111 -4.09 -1.37 -0.91
C MET A 111 -5.24 -1.32 -1.92
N TRP A 112 -5.25 -0.36 -2.84
CA TRP A 112 -6.30 -0.25 -3.84
C TRP A 112 -6.21 -1.31 -4.94
N MET A 113 -5.02 -1.83 -5.24
CA MET A 113 -4.83 -2.87 -6.25
C MET A 113 -5.78 -4.06 -6.12
N PRO A 114 -5.91 -4.74 -4.95
CA PRO A 114 -6.88 -5.83 -4.80
C PRO A 114 -8.33 -5.38 -5.00
N VAL A 115 -8.70 -4.15 -4.64
CA VAL A 115 -10.07 -3.64 -4.84
C VAL A 115 -10.38 -3.57 -6.34
N SER A 116 -9.46 -2.99 -7.12
CA SER A 116 -9.60 -2.91 -8.57
C SER A 116 -9.66 -4.28 -9.24
N GLN A 117 -8.82 -5.22 -8.79
CA GLN A 117 -8.82 -6.60 -9.28
C GLN A 117 -10.13 -7.33 -8.92
N MET A 118 -10.60 -7.24 -7.68
CA MET A 118 -11.84 -7.87 -7.24
C MET A 118 -13.05 -7.29 -7.97
N TRP A 119 -13.09 -5.98 -8.19
CA TRP A 119 -14.12 -5.33 -8.99
C TRP A 119 -14.14 -5.88 -10.43
N THR A 120 -12.98 -5.94 -11.07
CA THR A 120 -12.84 -6.48 -12.43
C THR A 120 -13.27 -7.95 -12.53
N ASN A 121 -12.92 -8.75 -11.52
CA ASN A 121 -13.31 -10.15 -11.42
C ASN A 121 -14.81 -10.33 -11.14
N PHE A 122 -15.41 -9.45 -10.33
CA PHE A 122 -16.85 -9.47 -10.08
C PHE A 122 -17.64 -9.21 -11.37
N LEU A 123 -17.19 -8.26 -12.18
CA LEU A 123 -17.81 -7.95 -13.47
C LEU A 123 -17.60 -9.02 -14.53
N ASN A 124 -16.44 -9.69 -14.49
CA ASN A 124 -16.08 -10.74 -15.45
C ASN A 124 -15.45 -11.94 -14.70
N PRO A 125 -16.27 -12.87 -14.19
CA PRO A 125 -15.79 -13.99 -13.36
C PRO A 125 -14.78 -14.92 -14.04
N ASP A 126 -14.79 -15.00 -15.38
CA ASP A 126 -13.81 -15.80 -16.12
C ASP A 126 -12.36 -15.32 -15.93
N ASN A 127 -12.14 -14.05 -15.55
CA ASN A 127 -10.80 -13.53 -15.25
C ASN A 127 -10.12 -14.29 -14.10
N ILE A 128 -10.90 -14.85 -13.17
CA ILE A 128 -10.39 -15.58 -12.02
C ILE A 128 -9.63 -16.84 -12.45
N LYS A 129 -10.05 -17.47 -13.55
CA LYS A 129 -9.37 -18.66 -14.12
C LYS A 129 -7.99 -18.33 -14.68
N GLY A 130 -7.75 -17.07 -15.04
CA GLY A 130 -6.45 -16.59 -15.50
C GLY A 130 -5.47 -16.26 -14.37
N LEU A 131 -5.93 -16.27 -13.10
CA LEU A 131 -5.05 -16.02 -11.96
C LEU A 131 -4.21 -17.26 -11.64
N SER A 132 -2.93 -17.03 -11.38
CA SER A 132 -2.03 -18.08 -10.88
C SER A 132 -2.20 -18.25 -9.37
N ALA A 133 -2.66 -19.44 -8.95
CA ALA A 133 -2.81 -19.78 -7.54
C ALA A 133 -1.48 -19.66 -6.77
N PHE A 134 -0.37 -20.04 -7.43
CA PHE A 134 0.97 -19.92 -6.85
C PHE A 134 1.40 -18.46 -6.70
N SER A 135 1.09 -17.60 -7.68
CA SER A 135 1.38 -16.17 -7.56
C SER A 135 0.59 -15.52 -6.43
N MET A 136 -0.69 -15.90 -6.24
CA MET A 136 -1.50 -15.41 -5.12
C MET A 136 -0.99 -15.93 -3.77
N LEU A 137 -0.50 -17.18 -3.72
CA LEU A 137 0.13 -17.74 -2.53
C LEU A 137 1.44 -17.02 -2.18
N LEU A 138 2.30 -16.76 -3.16
CA LEU A 138 3.52 -15.98 -2.96
C LEU A 138 3.21 -14.55 -2.55
N ALA A 139 2.20 -13.92 -3.13
CA ALA A 139 1.74 -12.59 -2.71
C ALA A 139 1.23 -12.60 -1.27
N MET A 140 0.46 -13.61 -0.87
CA MET A 140 -0.01 -13.79 0.50
C MET A 140 1.17 -13.94 1.48
N ILE A 141 2.06 -14.90 1.21
CA ILE A 141 3.19 -15.19 2.11
C ILE A 141 4.18 -14.02 2.15
N GLY A 142 4.57 -13.47 0.99
CA GLY A 142 5.52 -12.36 0.91
C GLY A 142 5.08 -11.14 1.71
N ASN A 143 3.80 -10.76 1.61
CA ASN A 143 3.24 -9.68 2.43
C ASN A 143 3.07 -10.10 3.89
N GLY A 144 2.62 -11.33 4.15
CA GLY A 144 2.50 -11.88 5.50
C GLY A 144 3.82 -11.83 6.28
N LEU A 145 4.95 -12.14 5.62
CA LEU A 145 6.28 -12.10 6.22
C LEU A 145 6.72 -10.68 6.66
N MET A 146 6.09 -9.62 6.13
CA MET A 146 6.38 -8.24 6.53
C MET A 146 5.63 -7.82 7.81
N ILE A 147 4.56 -8.53 8.18
CA ILE A 147 3.72 -8.21 9.34
C ILE A 147 4.52 -8.21 10.66
N PRO A 148 5.35 -9.23 10.99
CA PRO A 148 6.11 -9.23 12.24
C PRO A 148 7.10 -8.07 12.34
N ARG A 149 7.76 -7.72 11.23
CA ARG A 149 8.68 -6.56 11.19
C ARG A 149 7.92 -5.29 11.53
N ALA A 150 6.80 -5.04 10.85
CA ALA A 150 6.00 -3.83 11.04
C ALA A 150 5.44 -3.72 12.48
N LEU A 151 5.01 -4.84 13.06
CA LEU A 151 4.63 -4.91 14.47
C LEU A 151 5.80 -4.53 15.40
N PHE A 152 6.96 -5.16 15.19
CA PHE A 152 8.13 -5.00 16.04
C PHE A 152 8.75 -3.59 16.00
N ILE A 153 8.66 -2.87 14.88
CA ILE A 153 9.18 -1.48 14.82
C ILE A 153 8.09 -0.43 15.04
N ARG A 154 6.85 -0.86 15.34
CA ARG A 154 5.68 0.01 15.50
C ARG A 154 5.36 0.86 14.27
N ASP A 155 5.57 0.30 13.07
CA ASP A 155 5.24 0.94 11.80
C ASP A 155 3.80 0.59 11.38
N PHE A 156 2.87 1.42 11.81
CA PHE A 156 1.44 1.24 11.57
C PHE A 156 1.08 1.25 10.07
N MET A 157 1.69 2.16 9.31
CA MET A 157 1.44 2.30 7.87
C MET A 157 1.83 0.99 7.16
N TRP A 158 3.01 0.46 7.47
CA TRP A 158 3.49 -0.77 6.85
C TRP A 158 2.77 -2.01 7.34
N PHE A 159 2.33 -2.02 8.60
CA PHE A 159 1.49 -3.08 9.14
C PHE A 159 0.15 -3.18 8.41
N ILE A 160 -0.55 -2.06 8.21
CA ILE A 160 -1.82 -2.04 7.48
C ILE A 160 -1.62 -2.47 6.04
N GLY A 161 -0.63 -1.91 5.33
CA GLY A 161 -0.37 -2.25 3.93
C GLY A 161 -0.08 -3.74 3.74
N SER A 162 0.81 -4.29 4.57
CA SER A 162 1.20 -5.72 4.52
C SER A 162 0.04 -6.64 4.90
N SER A 163 -0.71 -6.31 5.95
CA SER A 163 -1.87 -7.10 6.39
C SER A 163 -2.97 -7.09 5.32
N TRP A 164 -3.25 -5.92 4.74
CA TRP A 164 -4.24 -5.77 3.68
C TRP A 164 -3.88 -6.58 2.44
N ALA A 165 -2.64 -6.49 1.96
CA ALA A 165 -2.22 -7.27 0.79
C ALA A 165 -2.17 -8.77 1.08
N SER A 166 -1.75 -9.18 2.28
CA SER A 166 -1.79 -10.60 2.66
C SER A 166 -3.23 -11.14 2.65
N LEU A 167 -4.18 -10.38 3.22
CA LEU A 167 -5.57 -10.81 3.41
C LEU A 167 -6.44 -10.65 2.16
N PHE A 168 -6.36 -9.51 1.47
CA PHE A 168 -7.26 -9.21 0.34
C PHE A 168 -6.62 -9.53 -1.00
N TYR A 169 -5.35 -9.14 -1.21
CA TYR A 169 -4.67 -9.39 -2.49
C TYR A 169 -4.23 -10.85 -2.64
N GLY A 170 -3.60 -11.43 -1.63
CA GLY A 170 -3.22 -12.84 -1.63
C GLY A 170 -4.40 -13.75 -1.33
N TYR A 171 -4.81 -13.78 -0.06
CA TYR A 171 -5.80 -14.74 0.43
C TYR A 171 -7.20 -14.54 -0.18
N GLY A 172 -7.66 -13.30 -0.32
CA GLY A 172 -8.96 -12.99 -0.93
C GLY A 172 -9.09 -13.57 -2.34
N ASN A 173 -8.05 -13.42 -3.17
CA ASN A 173 -8.04 -14.04 -4.50
C ASN A 173 -7.98 -15.58 -4.42
N ILE A 174 -7.22 -16.17 -3.51
CA ILE A 174 -7.24 -17.64 -3.29
C ILE A 174 -8.65 -18.11 -2.92
N ALA A 175 -9.35 -17.40 -2.03
CA ALA A 175 -10.72 -17.73 -1.65
C ALA A 175 -11.68 -17.63 -2.83
N CYS A 176 -11.56 -16.58 -3.67
CA CYS A 176 -12.31 -16.47 -4.92
C CYS A 176 -12.01 -17.65 -5.85
N MET A 177 -10.74 -17.98 -6.07
CA MET A 177 -10.35 -19.12 -6.93
C MET A 177 -10.95 -20.44 -6.44
N TYR A 178 -11.02 -20.66 -5.12
CA TYR A 178 -11.67 -21.84 -4.56
C TYR A 178 -13.18 -21.83 -4.84
N TRP A 179 -13.85 -20.70 -4.62
CA TRP A 179 -15.28 -20.54 -4.89
C TRP A 179 -15.64 -20.80 -6.35
N PHE A 180 -14.77 -20.40 -7.27
CA PHE A 180 -14.93 -20.63 -8.71
C PHE A 180 -14.30 -21.95 -9.20
N ASN A 181 -14.06 -22.90 -8.29
CA ASN A 181 -13.54 -24.25 -8.59
C ASN A 181 -12.24 -24.26 -9.42
N SER A 182 -11.40 -23.24 -9.27
CA SER A 182 -10.12 -23.09 -9.99
C SER A 182 -8.93 -23.68 -9.23
N ILE A 183 -9.10 -24.02 -7.95
CA ILE A 183 -8.08 -24.67 -7.10
C ILE A 183 -8.70 -25.79 -6.26
N SER A 184 -7.86 -26.71 -5.77
CA SER A 184 -8.31 -27.81 -4.93
C SER A 184 -8.63 -27.36 -3.50
N ARG A 185 -9.45 -28.16 -2.80
CA ARG A 185 -9.80 -27.94 -1.40
C ARG A 185 -8.58 -28.00 -0.49
N GLU A 186 -7.66 -28.92 -0.76
CA GLU A 186 -6.42 -29.11 0.01
C GLU A 186 -5.54 -27.87 -0.07
N PHE A 187 -5.38 -27.31 -1.28
CA PHE A 187 -4.63 -26.07 -1.48
C PHE A 187 -5.25 -24.92 -0.69
N PHE A 188 -6.56 -24.74 -0.80
CA PHE A 188 -7.29 -23.70 -0.08
C PHE A 188 -7.10 -23.83 1.44
N LEU A 189 -7.37 -25.01 2.00
CA LEU A 189 -7.24 -25.26 3.44
C LEU A 189 -5.80 -25.07 3.93
N ALA A 190 -4.80 -25.51 3.17
CA ALA A 190 -3.40 -25.30 3.51
C ALA A 190 -3.04 -23.80 3.54
N ALA A 191 -3.45 -23.04 2.51
CA ALA A 191 -3.22 -21.59 2.45
C ALA A 191 -3.90 -20.85 3.62
N THR A 192 -5.15 -21.20 3.93
CA THR A 192 -5.89 -20.69 5.09
C THR A 192 -5.15 -20.98 6.39
N ALA A 193 -4.77 -22.23 6.63
CA ALA A 193 -4.09 -22.64 7.85
C ALA A 193 -2.75 -21.93 8.03
N ILE A 194 -1.94 -21.83 6.96
CA ILE A 194 -0.66 -21.12 6.98
C ILE A 194 -0.86 -19.65 7.37
N LEU A 195 -1.78 -18.96 6.71
CA LEU A 195 -2.01 -17.53 6.94
C LEU A 195 -2.42 -17.22 8.38
N PHE A 196 -3.47 -17.89 8.88
CA PHE A 196 -3.98 -17.60 10.22
C PHE A 196 -3.03 -18.04 11.31
N SER A 197 -2.31 -19.16 11.12
CA SER A 197 -1.26 -19.59 12.05
C SER A 197 -0.11 -18.59 12.09
N TRP A 198 0.29 -18.04 10.92
CA TRP A 198 1.35 -17.04 10.83
C TRP A 198 0.97 -15.73 11.52
N ILE A 199 -0.22 -15.18 11.23
CA ILE A 199 -0.71 -13.95 11.87
C ILE A 199 -0.83 -14.14 13.39
N GLY A 200 -1.41 -15.26 13.83
CA GLY A 200 -1.53 -15.59 15.25
C GLY A 200 -0.16 -15.67 15.93
N MET A 201 0.80 -16.34 15.31
CA MET A 201 2.17 -16.44 15.81
C MET A 201 2.86 -15.07 15.89
N ALA A 202 2.72 -14.23 14.85
CA ALA A 202 3.32 -12.90 14.80
C ALA A 202 2.83 -12.01 15.94
N LEU A 203 1.51 -11.95 16.14
CA LEU A 203 0.89 -11.17 17.21
C LEU A 203 1.25 -11.70 18.61
N TRP A 204 1.30 -13.02 18.78
CA TRP A 204 1.72 -13.64 20.03
C TRP A 204 3.18 -13.33 20.37
N ARG A 205 4.09 -13.49 19.40
CA ARG A 205 5.52 -13.23 19.61
C ARG A 205 5.76 -11.77 19.96
N ASP A 206 5.10 -10.85 19.28
CA ASP A 206 5.20 -9.43 19.59
C ASP A 206 4.71 -9.11 21.02
N THR A 207 3.58 -9.69 21.44
CA THR A 207 3.06 -9.58 22.81
C THR A 207 4.12 -10.00 23.85
N VAL A 208 4.80 -11.12 23.61
CA VAL A 208 5.85 -11.65 24.50
C VAL A 208 7.06 -10.72 24.55
N VAL A 209 7.50 -10.19 23.40
CA VAL A 209 8.66 -9.29 23.31
C VAL A 209 8.46 -8.02 24.11
N TYR A 210 7.25 -7.46 24.08
CA TYR A 210 6.93 -6.22 24.78
C TYR A 210 6.33 -6.42 26.18
N GLY A 211 6.20 -7.67 26.64
CA GLY A 211 5.64 -7.99 27.95
C GLY A 211 4.18 -7.57 28.11
N TYR A 212 3.42 -7.48 27.02
CA TYR A 212 2.02 -7.11 27.05
C TYR A 212 1.13 -8.25 27.57
N ASN A 213 0.01 -7.89 28.20
CA ASN A 213 -0.95 -8.88 28.70
C ASN A 213 -1.75 -9.56 27.58
N SER A 214 -1.82 -8.96 26.39
CA SER A 214 -2.58 -9.52 25.26
C SER A 214 -2.11 -9.01 23.90
N PRO A 215 -2.36 -9.77 22.81
CA PRO A 215 -2.20 -9.30 21.43
C PRO A 215 -2.99 -8.03 21.09
N LEU A 216 -4.16 -7.82 21.71
CA LEU A 216 -4.95 -6.62 21.50
C LEU A 216 -4.26 -5.36 22.06
N THR A 217 -3.51 -5.52 23.15
CA THR A 217 -2.68 -4.45 23.71
C THR A 217 -1.59 -4.07 22.71
N SER A 218 -0.88 -5.05 22.13
CA SER A 218 0.10 -4.78 21.08
C SER A 218 -0.48 -3.97 19.90
N LEU A 219 -1.64 -4.40 19.39
CA LEU A 219 -2.30 -3.72 18.29
C LEU A 219 -2.75 -2.30 18.68
N LYS A 220 -3.24 -2.12 19.90
CA LYS A 220 -3.60 -0.80 20.42
C LYS A 220 -2.38 0.13 20.44
N GLU A 221 -1.26 -0.32 20.98
CA GLU A 221 -0.02 0.47 21.07
C GLU A 221 0.53 0.82 19.68
N LEU A 222 0.43 -0.10 18.70
CA LEU A 222 0.75 0.17 17.31
C LEU A 222 -0.10 1.30 16.72
N VAL A 223 -1.41 1.29 16.95
CA VAL A 223 -2.35 2.30 16.42
C VAL A 223 -2.18 3.65 17.12
N SER A 224 -1.94 3.65 18.43
CA SER A 224 -1.80 4.90 19.20
C SER A 224 -0.45 5.59 18.99
N GLY A 225 0.53 4.92 18.37
CA GLY A 225 1.88 5.47 18.15
C GLY A 225 2.57 5.82 19.47
N ALA A 226 2.24 5.12 20.56
CA ALA A 226 2.87 5.37 21.83
C ALA A 226 4.31 4.83 21.79
N ASP A 227 5.28 5.72 22.02
CA ASP A 227 6.68 5.36 22.16
C ASP A 227 6.81 4.23 23.18
N VAL A 228 7.21 3.05 22.72
CA VAL A 228 7.67 2.03 23.65
C VAL A 228 8.94 2.58 24.27
N LYS A 229 8.88 2.85 25.58
CA LYS A 229 10.04 3.16 26.42
C LYS A 229 11.14 2.15 26.11
N SER A 230 12.25 2.64 25.57
CA SER A 230 13.48 1.86 25.50
C SER A 230 13.89 1.49 26.93
N HIS A 231 13.83 0.20 27.23
CA HIS A 231 14.53 -0.39 28.37
C HIS A 231 15.97 -0.71 27.96
#